data_AF-A0A341FEZ2-F1
#
_entry.id   AF-A0A341FEZ2-F1
#
_cell.length_a   1.000
_cell.length_b   1.000
_cell.length_c   1.000
_cell.angle_alpha   90.00
_cell.angle_beta   90.00
_cell.angle_gamma   90.00
#
_symmetry.space_group_name_H-M   'P 1'
#
loop_
_entity.id
_entity.type
_entity.pdbx_description
1 polymer ?
#
loop_
_entity_poly.entity_id
_entity_poly.type
_entity_poly.pdbx_seq_one_letter_code
_entity_poly.pdbx_strand_id
1 'polypeptide(L)'
;MSRQTFATRRGRGADATRRRGSGVASLLRLALRRDRILIAVTLVLVWALNYYSAEAMGSLYPHPADLVAANTAANASTGVVAMYGHISDVGSVGGVGSTKMAMINFIILAFLVVALVRRHTRAEEETGRQELIGSAPIARHAPLTAAVLLAGATSVACGLVTWLCVWAGGWPSAGSMLYGLALAGVGLSFTGITAVAVQLSANNRTCGIWAFSAIGLSFVLRMIGDVYWNRPAHVLSWLSPLGWGQQVRPYDGNHAWALVVPLAFFAATVTLAFVLLSHRDLGAGLFAERAGTAHTRMGSAAALAWRLQRGSFIAWLACYVIFGALAGGMSGSMQGMINADGEAMLRAMGGVGSTTSTSR
;
A
#
# COMPACT_ATOMS: atom_id res chain seq x y z
N MET A 1 -11.34 55.23 57.30
CA MET A 1 -10.01 54.63 56.99
C MET A 1 -10.15 53.11 56.96
N SER A 2 -10.31 52.50 55.79
CA SER A 2 -10.21 51.03 55.63
C SER A 2 -9.25 50.73 54.48
N ARG A 3 -8.15 50.04 54.79
CA ARG A 3 -7.19 49.55 53.80
C ARG A 3 -7.66 48.19 53.30
N GLN A 4 -8.02 48.09 52.02
CA GLN A 4 -8.17 46.80 51.34
C GLN A 4 -6.81 46.35 50.80
N THR A 5 -6.29 45.27 51.36
CA THR A 5 -5.05 44.62 50.94
C THR A 5 -5.35 43.73 49.73
N PHE A 6 -4.91 44.12 48.54
CA PHE A 6 -4.93 43.28 47.35
C PHE A 6 -3.82 42.22 47.46
N ALA A 7 -4.21 40.97 47.73
CA ALA A 7 -3.30 39.82 47.65
C ALA A 7 -3.11 39.43 46.18
N THR A 8 -1.97 39.82 45.60
CA THR A 8 -1.52 39.36 44.28
C THR A 8 -1.25 37.87 44.30
N ARG A 9 -2.12 37.08 43.66
CA ARG A 9 -1.94 35.64 43.43
C ARG A 9 -0.89 35.41 42.32
N ARG A 10 0.38 35.70 42.59
CA ARG A 10 1.52 35.24 41.78
C ARG A 10 1.88 33.82 42.22
N GLY A 11 1.68 32.82 41.36
CA GLY A 11 2.23 31.48 41.65
C GLY A 11 1.52 30.26 41.05
N ARG A 12 0.83 30.36 39.90
CA ARG A 12 0.30 29.15 39.20
C ARG A 12 0.61 29.10 37.70
N GLY A 13 1.41 30.02 37.16
CA GLY A 13 1.77 30.05 35.73
C GLY A 13 3.05 29.29 35.38
N ALA A 14 3.95 29.05 36.34
CA ALA A 14 5.29 28.54 36.06
C ALA A 14 5.41 27.00 36.00
N ASP A 15 4.42 26.27 36.55
CA ASP A 15 4.41 24.79 36.51
C ASP A 15 3.69 24.22 35.27
N ALA A 16 2.81 24.99 34.64
CA ALA A 16 2.09 24.58 33.43
C ALA A 16 2.97 24.55 32.17
N THR A 17 4.13 25.21 32.19
CA THR A 17 5.09 25.24 31.08
C THR A 17 6.02 24.04 31.05
N ARG A 18 6.16 23.26 32.14
CA ARG A 18 7.12 22.13 32.24
C ARG A 18 6.59 20.77 31.75
N ARG A 19 5.30 20.65 31.40
CA ARG A 19 4.70 19.43 30.83
C ARG A 19 4.08 19.63 29.45
N ARG A 20 4.65 20.51 28.61
CA ARG A 20 4.26 20.58 27.19
C ARG A 20 4.88 19.42 26.41
N GLY A 21 4.32 18.22 26.59
CA GLY A 21 4.60 17.12 25.67
C GLY A 21 4.19 17.53 24.25
N SER A 22 4.87 17.04 23.23
CA SER A 22 4.64 17.39 21.82
C SER A 22 3.20 17.15 21.33
N GLY A 23 2.34 16.47 22.10
CA GLY A 23 0.98 16.09 21.71
C GLY A 23 0.91 14.83 20.85
N VAL A 24 2.07 14.32 20.37
CA VAL A 24 2.17 13.14 19.49
C VAL A 24 1.52 11.91 20.12
N ALA A 25 1.82 11.60 21.38
CA ALA A 25 1.29 10.40 22.04
C ALA A 25 -0.25 10.44 22.17
N SER A 26 -0.82 11.62 22.44
CA SER A 26 -2.27 11.80 22.53
C SER A 26 -2.94 11.63 21.17
N LEU A 27 -2.37 12.23 20.12
CA LEU A 27 -2.86 12.11 18.74
C LEU A 27 -2.71 10.67 18.23
N LEU A 28 -1.60 10.01 18.48
CA LEU A 28 -1.38 8.61 18.11
C LEU A 28 -2.38 7.69 18.81
N ARG A 29 -2.62 7.90 20.11
CA ARG A 29 -3.63 7.13 20.87
C ARG A 29 -5.03 7.33 20.30
N LEU A 30 -5.39 8.56 19.94
CA LEU A 30 -6.67 8.86 19.30
C LEU A 30 -6.78 8.18 17.93
N ALA A 31 -5.73 8.29 17.11
CA ALA A 31 -5.67 7.70 15.78
C ALA A 31 -5.80 6.16 15.84
N LEU A 32 -5.07 5.51 16.75
CA LEU A 32 -5.21 4.08 17.03
C LEU A 32 -6.64 3.71 17.42
N ARG A 33 -7.29 4.47 18.33
CA ARG A 33 -8.67 4.19 18.74
C ARG A 33 -9.66 4.31 17.58
N ARG A 34 -9.44 5.27 16.68
CA ARG A 34 -10.32 5.53 15.53
C ARG A 34 -10.16 4.47 14.45
N ASP A 35 -8.94 3.97 14.23
CA ASP A 35 -8.65 3.04 13.14
C ASP A 35 -8.43 1.59 13.58
N ARG A 36 -8.55 1.27 14.87
CA ARG A 36 -8.34 -0.09 15.40
C ARG A 36 -9.13 -1.16 14.66
N ILE A 37 -10.37 -0.87 14.23
CA ILE A 37 -11.21 -1.84 13.52
C ILE A 37 -10.65 -2.06 12.11
N LEU A 38 -10.35 -0.98 11.39
CA LEU A 38 -9.76 -1.07 10.05
C LEU A 38 -8.43 -1.83 10.09
N ILE A 39 -7.54 -1.46 11.01
CA ILE A 39 -6.23 -2.11 11.19
C ILE A 39 -6.41 -3.57 11.59
N ALA A 40 -7.28 -3.89 12.56
CA ALA A 40 -7.52 -5.27 12.99
C ALA A 40 -8.10 -6.13 11.87
N VAL A 41 -9.08 -5.63 11.13
CA VAL A 41 -9.66 -6.34 9.97
C VAL A 41 -8.59 -6.59 8.91
N THR A 42 -7.73 -5.61 8.62
CA THR A 42 -6.63 -5.84 7.67
C THR A 42 -5.60 -6.82 8.20
N LEU A 43 -5.26 -6.80 9.49
CA LEU A 43 -4.36 -7.79 10.08
C LEU A 43 -4.95 -9.21 9.99
N VAL A 44 -6.24 -9.37 10.26
CA VAL A 44 -6.94 -10.65 10.11
C VAL A 44 -6.99 -11.09 8.65
N LEU A 45 -7.23 -10.17 7.71
CA LEU A 45 -7.24 -10.46 6.27
C LEU A 45 -5.85 -10.92 5.80
N VAL A 46 -4.80 -10.17 6.14
CA VAL A 46 -3.41 -10.52 5.80
C VAL A 46 -3.04 -11.86 6.45
N TRP A 47 -3.41 -12.08 7.71
CA TRP A 47 -3.21 -13.36 8.39
C TRP A 47 -3.87 -14.50 7.61
N ALA A 48 -5.17 -14.38 7.30
CA ALA A 48 -5.95 -15.42 6.63
C ALA A 48 -5.37 -15.75 5.25
N LEU A 49 -5.12 -14.74 4.42
CA LEU A 49 -4.56 -14.92 3.07
C LEU A 49 -3.23 -15.68 3.10
N ASN A 50 -2.34 -15.32 4.01
CA ASN A 50 -1.02 -15.94 4.10
C ASN A 50 -1.05 -17.31 4.76
N TYR A 51 -1.82 -17.49 5.83
CA TYR A 51 -1.92 -18.76 6.53
C TYR A 51 -2.53 -19.83 5.63
N TYR A 52 -3.68 -19.55 5.00
CA TYR A 52 -4.32 -20.48 4.08
C TYR A 52 -3.45 -20.75 2.86
N SER A 53 -2.74 -19.74 2.33
CA SER A 53 -1.80 -19.99 1.23
C SER A 53 -0.62 -20.87 1.63
N ALA A 54 -0.15 -20.77 2.88
CA ALA A 54 0.95 -21.59 3.36
C ALA A 54 0.52 -23.04 3.58
N GLU A 55 -0.64 -23.24 4.21
CA GLU A 55 -1.22 -24.56 4.50
C GLU A 55 -1.64 -25.29 3.21
N ALA A 56 -2.28 -24.59 2.28
CA ALA A 56 -2.69 -25.14 1.00
C ALA A 56 -1.50 -25.65 0.15
N MET A 57 -0.31 -25.08 0.33
CA MET A 57 0.82 -25.43 -0.54
C MET A 57 1.31 -26.87 -0.35
N GLY A 58 1.26 -27.38 0.88
CA GLY A 58 1.65 -28.76 1.17
C GLY A 58 0.66 -29.80 0.63
N SER A 59 -0.63 -29.45 0.55
CA SER A 59 -1.67 -30.34 0.02
C SER A 59 -1.79 -30.27 -1.51
N LEU A 60 -1.59 -29.10 -2.11
CA LEU A 60 -1.63 -28.90 -3.57
C LEU A 60 -0.38 -29.42 -4.29
N TYR A 61 0.79 -29.37 -3.65
CA TYR A 61 2.07 -29.78 -4.26
C TYR A 61 2.81 -30.79 -3.37
N PRO A 62 2.30 -32.02 -3.23
CA PRO A 62 2.86 -33.03 -2.34
C PRO A 62 4.26 -33.51 -2.79
N HIS A 63 4.57 -33.45 -4.09
CA HIS A 63 5.88 -33.81 -4.62
C HIS A 63 6.64 -32.57 -5.11
N PRO A 64 7.97 -32.49 -4.90
CA PRO A 64 8.77 -31.36 -5.39
C PRO A 64 8.65 -31.12 -6.91
N ALA A 65 8.43 -32.18 -7.70
CA ALA A 65 8.23 -32.08 -9.13
C ALA A 65 6.95 -31.30 -9.51
N ASP A 66 5.88 -31.47 -8.74
CA ASP A 66 4.60 -30.78 -8.95
C ASP A 66 4.75 -29.27 -8.72
N LEU A 67 5.51 -28.90 -7.67
CA LEU A 67 5.85 -27.51 -7.34
C LEU A 67 6.66 -26.86 -8.47
N VAL A 68 7.70 -27.54 -8.96
CA VAL A 68 8.54 -27.05 -10.06
C VAL A 68 7.74 -26.88 -11.34
N ALA A 69 6.87 -27.83 -11.68
CA ALA A 69 6.00 -27.75 -12.84
C ALA A 69 5.05 -26.53 -12.74
N ALA A 70 4.41 -26.34 -11.59
CA ALA A 70 3.51 -25.21 -11.35
C ALA A 70 4.23 -23.85 -11.41
N ASN A 71 5.40 -23.74 -10.77
CA ASN A 71 6.22 -22.52 -10.81
C ASN A 71 6.72 -22.21 -12.22
N THR A 72 7.09 -23.24 -12.99
CA THR A 72 7.51 -23.09 -14.40
C THR A 72 6.36 -22.64 -15.29
N ALA A 73 5.17 -23.24 -15.13
CA ALA A 73 3.96 -22.85 -15.85
C ALA A 73 3.53 -21.42 -15.53
N ALA A 74 3.66 -20.99 -14.27
CA ALA A 74 3.40 -19.61 -13.85
C ALA A 74 4.33 -18.61 -14.55
N ASN A 75 5.63 -18.91 -14.65
CA ASN A 75 6.59 -18.07 -15.37
C ASN A 75 6.38 -18.07 -16.89
N ALA A 76 5.83 -19.15 -17.46
CA ALA A 76 5.51 -19.22 -18.89
C ALA A 76 4.33 -18.31 -19.29
N SER A 77 3.47 -17.93 -18.34
CA SER A 77 2.37 -16.98 -18.59
C SER A 77 2.79 -15.54 -18.31
N THR A 78 2.95 -14.75 -19.37
CA THR A 78 3.25 -13.31 -19.28
C THR A 78 2.27 -12.56 -18.39
N GLY A 79 0.99 -12.92 -18.40
CA GLY A 79 -0.03 -12.28 -17.56
C GLY A 79 0.12 -12.61 -16.07
N VAL A 80 0.47 -13.86 -15.73
CA VAL A 80 0.75 -14.27 -14.35
C VAL A 80 2.00 -13.56 -13.81
N VAL A 81 3.07 -13.52 -14.61
CA VAL A 81 4.30 -12.78 -14.27
C VAL A 81 4.02 -11.28 -14.12
N ALA A 82 3.25 -10.69 -15.03
CA ALA A 82 2.86 -9.29 -14.95
C ALA A 82 2.06 -8.97 -13.69
N MET A 83 1.17 -9.87 -13.25
CA MET A 83 0.27 -9.61 -12.14
C MET A 83 0.89 -9.89 -10.76
N TYR A 84 1.70 -10.94 -10.65
CA TYR A 84 2.22 -11.41 -9.35
C TYR A 84 3.74 -11.32 -9.24
N GLY A 85 4.44 -11.49 -10.36
CA GLY A 85 5.90 -11.37 -10.44
C GLY A 85 6.57 -12.62 -10.97
N HIS A 86 7.83 -12.45 -11.35
CA HIS A 86 8.66 -13.53 -11.83
C HIS A 86 9.13 -14.39 -10.66
N ILE A 87 8.92 -15.71 -10.74
CA ILE A 87 9.41 -16.67 -9.77
C ILE A 87 10.88 -16.95 -10.06
N SER A 88 11.75 -16.55 -9.15
CA SER A 88 13.21 -16.59 -9.34
C SER A 88 13.79 -18.01 -9.16
N ASP A 89 13.31 -18.74 -8.14
CA ASP A 89 13.62 -20.15 -7.92
C ASP A 89 12.34 -20.99 -8.00
N VAL A 90 12.25 -21.82 -9.03
CA VAL A 90 11.10 -22.70 -9.29
C VAL A 90 11.05 -23.91 -8.35
N GLY A 91 12.13 -24.25 -7.66
CA GLY A 91 12.14 -25.31 -6.65
C GLY A 91 11.71 -24.84 -5.26
N SER A 92 11.57 -23.53 -5.07
CA SER A 92 11.30 -22.94 -3.76
C SER A 92 9.81 -22.87 -3.44
N VAL A 93 9.47 -23.11 -2.16
CA VAL A 93 8.17 -22.76 -1.57
C VAL A 93 7.86 -21.26 -1.70
N GLY A 94 8.89 -20.44 -1.92
CA GLY A 94 8.79 -19.02 -2.26
C GLY A 94 8.17 -18.73 -3.63
N GLY A 95 7.95 -19.74 -4.48
CA GLY A 95 7.40 -19.61 -5.83
C GLY A 95 5.97 -19.07 -5.89
N VAL A 96 5.02 -19.82 -6.43
CA VAL A 96 3.64 -19.35 -6.64
C VAL A 96 2.99 -18.87 -5.33
N GLY A 97 3.28 -19.49 -4.19
CA GLY A 97 2.69 -19.10 -2.91
C GLY A 97 3.08 -17.75 -2.41
N SER A 98 4.37 -17.60 -2.12
CA SER A 98 4.85 -16.37 -1.52
C SER A 98 4.77 -15.22 -2.51
N THR A 99 5.08 -15.44 -3.80
CA THR A 99 5.09 -14.38 -4.82
C THR A 99 3.68 -13.83 -5.07
N LYS A 100 2.67 -14.70 -5.21
CA LYS A 100 1.27 -14.29 -5.40
C LYS A 100 0.74 -13.53 -4.20
N MET A 101 0.89 -14.10 -3.00
CA MET A 101 0.40 -13.47 -1.78
C MET A 101 1.15 -12.19 -1.47
N ALA A 102 2.46 -12.13 -1.75
CA ALA A 102 3.26 -10.94 -1.52
C ALA A 102 2.69 -9.75 -2.27
N MET A 103 2.41 -9.87 -3.57
CA MET A 103 1.88 -8.77 -4.35
C MET A 103 0.51 -8.30 -3.85
N ILE A 104 -0.39 -9.25 -3.52
CA ILE A 104 -1.71 -8.94 -2.97
C ILE A 104 -1.55 -8.17 -1.64
N ASN A 105 -0.71 -8.66 -0.74
CA ASN A 105 -0.47 -8.03 0.56
C ASN A 105 0.21 -6.66 0.44
N PHE A 106 1.17 -6.52 -0.48
CA PHE A 106 1.84 -5.26 -0.76
C PHE A 106 0.83 -4.18 -1.19
N ILE A 107 -0.09 -4.52 -2.09
CA ILE A 107 -1.14 -3.62 -2.56
C ILE A 107 -2.10 -3.29 -1.40
N ILE A 108 -2.62 -4.30 -0.69
CA ILE A 108 -3.53 -4.09 0.45
C ILE A 108 -2.91 -3.14 1.48
N LEU A 109 -1.66 -3.39 1.87
CA LEU A 109 -0.95 -2.58 2.85
C LEU A 109 -0.68 -1.17 2.32
N ALA A 110 -0.27 -1.03 1.05
CA ALA A 110 -0.06 0.28 0.42
C ALA A 110 -1.33 1.15 0.46
N PHE A 111 -2.48 0.58 0.09
CA PHE A 111 -3.77 1.27 0.18
C PHE A 111 -4.12 1.64 1.63
N LEU A 112 -3.91 0.74 2.58
CA LEU A 112 -4.17 0.99 3.99
C LEU A 112 -3.33 2.14 4.53
N VAL A 113 -2.00 2.11 4.35
CA VAL A 113 -1.11 3.16 4.90
C VAL A 113 -1.38 4.52 4.25
N VAL A 114 -1.68 4.56 2.94
CA VAL A 114 -2.10 5.79 2.27
C VAL A 114 -3.38 6.34 2.90
N ALA A 115 -4.37 5.48 3.17
CA ALA A 115 -5.63 5.89 3.80
C ALA A 115 -5.41 6.40 5.23
N LEU A 116 -4.60 5.71 6.05
CA LEU A 116 -4.28 6.11 7.43
C LEU A 116 -3.58 7.46 7.47
N VAL A 117 -2.52 7.66 6.68
CA VAL A 117 -1.75 8.91 6.69
C VAL A 117 -2.63 10.08 6.26
N ARG A 118 -3.42 9.93 5.19
CA ARG A 118 -4.33 10.97 4.70
C ARG A 118 -5.44 11.31 5.69
N ARG A 119 -6.02 10.28 6.33
CA ARG A 119 -7.12 10.42 7.30
C ARG A 119 -6.72 11.25 8.51
N HIS A 120 -5.47 11.14 8.98
CA HIS A 120 -5.00 11.87 10.18
C HIS A 120 -4.18 13.12 9.85
N THR A 121 -4.18 13.55 8.59
CA THR A 121 -3.53 14.79 8.15
C THR A 121 -4.50 15.61 7.30
N ARG A 122 -4.46 15.49 5.97
CA ARG A 122 -5.27 16.29 5.03
C ARG A 122 -6.77 16.28 5.32
N ALA A 123 -7.33 15.14 5.71
CA ALA A 123 -8.75 15.08 6.03
C ALA A 123 -9.12 15.85 7.31
N GLU A 124 -8.21 15.90 8.30
CA GLU A 124 -8.42 16.71 9.51
C GLU A 124 -8.16 18.20 9.27
N GLU A 125 -7.28 18.55 8.32
CA GLU A 125 -7.11 19.94 7.84
C GLU A 125 -8.39 20.46 7.16
N GLU A 126 -8.93 19.71 6.20
CA GLU A 126 -10.12 20.13 5.44
C GLU A 126 -11.38 20.27 6.31
N THR A 127 -11.49 19.48 7.38
CA THR A 127 -12.64 19.53 8.29
C THR A 127 -12.51 20.61 9.36
N GLY A 128 -11.44 21.42 9.32
CA GLY A 128 -11.16 22.48 10.31
C GLY A 128 -10.74 21.96 11.70
N ARG A 129 -10.73 20.63 11.91
CA ARG A 129 -10.34 20.04 13.19
C ARG A 129 -8.88 20.29 13.53
N GLN A 130 -8.03 20.39 12.52
CA GLN A 130 -6.63 20.70 12.74
C GLN A 130 -6.41 22.11 13.28
N GLU A 131 -7.31 23.06 13.00
CA GLU A 131 -7.26 24.43 13.58
C GLU A 131 -7.63 24.41 15.07
N LEU A 132 -8.65 23.62 15.44
CA LEU A 132 -9.02 23.40 16.84
C LEU A 132 -7.89 22.71 17.62
N ILE A 133 -7.24 21.71 17.02
CA ILE A 133 -6.07 21.04 17.60
C ILE A 133 -4.88 22.00 17.70
N GLY A 134 -4.70 22.90 16.72
CA GLY A 134 -3.68 23.94 16.71
C GLY A 134 -3.86 25.01 17.80
N SER A 135 -5.09 25.19 18.29
CA SER A 135 -5.37 26.07 19.44
C SER A 135 -4.96 25.44 20.80
N ALA A 136 -4.77 24.12 20.83
CA ALA A 136 -4.24 23.41 21.99
C ALA A 136 -2.70 23.49 22.03
N PRO A 137 -2.04 23.28 23.19
CA PRO A 137 -0.58 23.33 23.31
C PRO A 137 0.08 22.07 22.70
N ILE A 138 -0.09 21.86 21.40
CA ILE A 138 0.41 20.72 20.61
C ILE A 138 1.46 21.22 19.63
N ALA A 139 2.53 20.44 19.43
CA ALA A 139 3.57 20.81 18.49
C ALA A 139 3.05 20.70 17.04
N ARG A 140 3.45 21.64 16.18
CA ARG A 140 3.06 21.69 14.76
C ARG A 140 3.33 20.38 14.00
N HIS A 141 4.41 19.69 14.33
CA HIS A 141 4.80 18.43 13.71
C HIS A 141 4.01 17.20 14.20
N ALA A 142 3.19 17.36 15.26
CA ALA A 142 2.57 16.24 15.94
C ALA A 142 1.56 15.45 15.11
N PRO A 143 0.67 16.07 14.31
CA PRO A 143 -0.27 15.34 13.46
C PRO A 143 0.44 14.45 12.44
N LEU A 144 1.42 15.00 11.70
CA LEU A 144 2.21 14.24 10.73
C LEU A 144 2.99 13.10 11.41
N THR A 145 3.61 13.38 12.56
CA THR A 145 4.36 12.38 13.32
C THR A 145 3.44 11.24 13.79
N ALA A 146 2.27 11.56 14.35
CA ALA A 146 1.31 10.55 14.79
C ALA A 146 0.78 9.69 13.62
N ALA A 147 0.52 10.31 12.46
CA ALA A 147 0.08 9.62 11.26
C ALA A 147 1.15 8.67 10.70
N VAL A 148 2.40 9.12 10.60
CA VAL A 148 3.55 8.32 10.16
C VAL A 148 3.84 7.18 11.14
N LEU A 149 3.79 7.43 12.44
CA LEU A 149 3.98 6.39 13.47
C LEU A 149 2.87 5.33 13.41
N LEU A 150 1.61 5.74 13.23
CA LEU A 150 0.50 4.80 13.10
C LEU A 150 0.67 3.90 11.87
N ALA A 151 0.94 4.49 10.71
CA ALA A 151 1.12 3.77 9.46
C ALA A 151 2.37 2.87 9.47
N GLY A 152 3.47 3.35 10.05
CA GLY A 152 4.69 2.56 10.25
C GLY A 152 4.47 1.39 11.21
N ALA A 153 3.83 1.61 12.36
CA ALA A 153 3.48 0.55 13.29
C ALA A 153 2.53 -0.49 12.66
N THR A 154 1.58 -0.03 11.83
CA THR A 154 0.67 -0.90 11.07
C THR A 154 1.44 -1.75 10.07
N SER A 155 2.42 -1.16 9.36
CA SER A 155 3.27 -1.88 8.40
C SER A 155 4.11 -2.95 9.08
N VAL A 156 4.71 -2.63 10.23
CA VAL A 156 5.46 -3.60 11.05
C VAL A 156 4.54 -4.68 11.60
N ALA A 157 3.34 -4.34 12.07
CA ALA A 157 2.37 -5.32 12.56
C ALA A 157 1.92 -6.29 11.46
N CYS A 158 1.65 -5.80 10.25
CA CYS A 158 1.36 -6.65 9.09
C CYS A 158 2.54 -7.56 8.76
N GLY A 159 3.77 -7.03 8.76
CA GLY A 159 4.97 -7.83 8.54
C GLY A 159 5.16 -8.94 9.58
N LEU A 160 4.97 -8.61 10.87
CA LEU A 160 5.03 -9.58 11.97
C LEU A 160 3.95 -10.66 11.83
N VAL A 161 2.71 -10.28 11.53
CA VAL A 161 1.60 -11.23 11.31
C VAL A 161 1.93 -12.16 10.15
N THR A 162 2.39 -11.63 9.02
CA THR A 162 2.80 -12.42 7.85
C THR A 162 3.91 -13.40 8.20
N TRP A 163 4.95 -12.96 8.91
CA TRP A 163 6.04 -13.83 9.35
C TRP A 163 5.51 -14.99 10.20
N LEU A 164 4.75 -14.68 11.25
CA LEU A 164 4.28 -15.67 12.20
C LEU A 164 3.32 -16.68 11.57
N CYS A 165 2.44 -16.24 10.67
CA CYS A 165 1.42 -17.13 10.10
C CYS A 165 1.97 -18.07 9.03
N VAL A 166 2.88 -17.63 8.16
CA VAL A 166 3.49 -18.52 7.17
C VAL A 166 4.48 -19.48 7.83
N TRP A 167 5.18 -19.03 8.88
CA TRP A 167 6.02 -19.91 9.70
C TRP A 167 5.17 -20.97 10.41
N ALA A 168 4.03 -20.58 11.00
CA ALA A 168 3.07 -21.53 11.59
C ALA A 168 2.47 -22.50 10.56
N GLY A 169 2.35 -22.07 9.29
CA GLY A 169 1.97 -22.90 8.16
C GLY A 169 3.09 -23.84 7.66
N GLY A 170 4.24 -23.90 8.35
CA GLY A 170 5.32 -24.85 8.07
C GLY A 170 6.41 -24.34 7.12
N TRP A 171 6.39 -23.06 6.73
CA TRP A 171 7.41 -22.51 5.83
C TRP A 171 8.74 -22.20 6.57
N PRO A 172 9.90 -22.20 5.86
CA PRO A 172 11.20 -21.95 6.47
C PRO A 172 11.31 -20.59 7.18
N SER A 173 11.66 -20.60 8.47
CA SER A 173 11.59 -19.41 9.34
C SER A 173 12.36 -18.18 8.82
N ALA A 174 13.57 -18.38 8.28
CA ALA A 174 14.40 -17.28 7.78
C ALA A 174 13.77 -16.54 6.60
N GLY A 175 13.21 -17.28 5.63
CA GLY A 175 12.47 -16.69 4.53
C GLY A 175 11.15 -16.07 5.00
N SER A 176 10.47 -16.68 5.98
CA SER A 176 9.25 -16.13 6.56
C SER A 176 9.45 -14.77 7.22
N MET A 177 10.55 -14.60 7.94
CA MET A 177 10.90 -13.32 8.54
C MET A 177 11.16 -12.27 7.45
N LEU A 178 11.92 -12.62 6.41
CA LEU A 178 12.21 -11.72 5.30
C LEU A 178 10.97 -11.35 4.49
N TYR A 179 10.02 -12.27 4.33
CA TYR A 179 8.75 -11.98 3.69
C TYR A 179 7.95 -10.93 4.50
N GLY A 180 7.88 -11.11 5.82
CA GLY A 180 7.29 -10.12 6.72
C GLY A 180 7.97 -8.75 6.64
N LEU A 181 9.31 -8.73 6.62
CA LEU A 181 10.09 -7.50 6.51
C LEU A 181 9.94 -6.82 5.14
N ALA A 182 9.82 -7.59 4.06
CA ALA A 182 9.54 -7.06 2.73
C ALA A 182 8.19 -6.34 2.70
N LEU A 183 7.14 -6.96 3.26
CA LEU A 183 5.82 -6.35 3.40
C LEU A 183 5.89 -5.05 4.21
N ALA A 184 6.56 -5.07 5.37
CA ALA A 184 6.75 -3.87 6.18
C ALA A 184 7.50 -2.76 5.42
N GLY A 185 8.56 -3.09 4.68
CA GLY A 185 9.34 -2.16 3.88
C GLY A 185 8.53 -1.48 2.77
N VAL A 186 7.65 -2.23 2.10
CA VAL A 186 6.69 -1.67 1.13
C VAL A 186 5.72 -0.70 1.82
N GLY A 187 5.14 -1.09 2.95
CA GLY A 187 4.24 -0.23 3.73
C GLY A 187 4.91 1.06 4.21
N LEU A 188 6.16 0.98 4.66
CA LEU A 188 6.96 2.16 5.03
C LEU A 188 7.21 3.07 3.81
N SER A 189 7.58 2.50 2.66
CA SER A 189 7.81 3.28 1.44
C SER A 189 6.58 4.10 1.05
N PHE A 190 5.38 3.49 1.06
CA PHE A 190 4.14 4.21 0.75
C PHE A 190 3.69 5.16 1.87
N THR A 191 4.04 4.89 3.13
CA THR A 191 3.87 5.83 4.23
C THR A 191 4.67 7.12 3.96
N GLY A 192 5.94 6.99 3.57
CA GLY A 192 6.82 8.11 3.23
C GLY A 192 6.35 8.90 2.00
N ILE A 193 5.97 8.21 0.92
CA ILE A 193 5.37 8.84 -0.27
C ILE A 193 4.12 9.63 0.10
N THR A 194 3.23 9.05 0.92
CA THR A 194 2.01 9.72 1.33
C THR A 194 2.30 10.93 2.22
N ALA A 195 3.30 10.84 3.11
CA ALA A 195 3.73 11.96 3.94
C ALA A 195 4.17 13.15 3.08
N VAL A 196 4.94 12.92 2.03
CA VAL A 196 5.33 13.97 1.05
C VAL A 196 4.11 14.49 0.29
N ALA A 197 3.25 13.60 -0.22
CA ALA A 197 2.04 13.99 -0.96
C ALA A 197 1.09 14.87 -0.13
N VAL A 198 0.97 14.58 1.17
CA VAL A 198 0.23 15.39 2.15
C VAL A 198 0.81 16.79 2.24
N GLN A 199 2.13 16.98 2.17
CA GLN A 199 2.71 18.32 2.24
C GLN A 199 2.61 19.10 0.93
N LEU A 200 2.59 18.42 -0.22
CA LEU A 200 2.48 19.08 -1.53
C LEU A 200 1.03 19.44 -1.88
N SER A 201 0.06 18.71 -1.35
CA SER A 201 -1.35 18.87 -1.75
C SER A 201 -2.06 19.99 -0.98
N ALA A 202 -2.91 20.74 -1.66
CA ALA A 202 -3.81 21.72 -1.05
C ALA A 202 -4.99 21.02 -0.33
N ASN A 203 -5.57 20.00 -0.98
CA ASN A 203 -6.75 19.29 -0.50
C ASN A 203 -6.53 17.76 -0.49
N ASN A 204 -7.34 17.04 0.27
CA ASN A 204 -7.30 15.59 0.47
C ASN A 204 -7.58 14.83 -0.83
N ARG A 205 -8.40 15.39 -1.74
CA ARG A 205 -8.67 14.78 -3.05
C ARG A 205 -7.40 14.71 -3.89
N THR A 206 -6.69 15.82 -4.05
CA THR A 206 -5.41 15.92 -4.76
C THR A 206 -4.36 15.02 -4.10
N CYS A 207 -4.28 15.04 -2.76
CA CYS A 207 -3.39 14.12 -2.03
C CYS A 207 -3.65 12.65 -2.34
N GLY A 208 -4.93 12.27 -2.44
CA GLY A 208 -5.33 10.93 -2.84
C GLY A 208 -4.86 10.58 -4.24
N ILE A 209 -5.05 11.48 -5.21
CA ILE A 209 -4.60 11.27 -6.59
C ILE A 209 -3.10 11.01 -6.64
N TRP A 210 -2.28 11.86 -6.00
CA TRP A 210 -0.82 11.66 -5.99
C TRP A 210 -0.41 10.33 -5.34
N ALA A 211 -0.93 10.04 -4.15
CA ALA A 211 -0.53 8.85 -3.39
C ALA A 211 -1.00 7.54 -4.04
N PHE A 212 -2.24 7.47 -4.54
CA PHE A 212 -2.75 6.28 -5.23
C PHE A 212 -2.15 6.11 -6.63
N SER A 213 -1.88 7.20 -7.36
CA SER A 213 -1.14 7.13 -8.62
C SER A 213 0.28 6.60 -8.41
N ALA A 214 0.92 6.90 -7.28
CA ALA A 214 2.23 6.32 -6.96
C ALA A 214 2.16 4.79 -6.79
N ILE A 215 1.07 4.24 -6.22
CA ILE A 215 0.84 2.79 -6.17
C ILE A 215 0.70 2.23 -7.58
N GLY A 216 -0.15 2.83 -8.42
CA GLY A 216 -0.36 2.40 -9.80
C GLY A 216 0.92 2.45 -10.64
N LEU A 217 1.68 3.54 -10.56
CA LEU A 217 2.96 3.69 -11.25
C LEU A 217 3.99 2.67 -10.76
N SER A 218 4.09 2.47 -9.44
CA SER A 218 4.94 1.44 -8.84
C SER A 218 4.57 0.05 -9.36
N PHE A 219 3.27 -0.25 -9.46
CA PHE A 219 2.80 -1.52 -10.00
C PHE A 219 3.19 -1.69 -11.47
N VAL A 220 3.00 -0.67 -12.32
CA VAL A 220 3.36 -0.71 -13.74
C VAL A 220 4.87 -0.84 -13.96
N LEU A 221 5.69 -0.06 -13.26
CA LEU A 221 7.15 -0.14 -13.36
C LEU A 221 7.67 -1.53 -12.99
N ARG A 222 7.15 -2.07 -11.89
CA ARG A 222 7.44 -3.44 -11.46
C ARG A 222 6.92 -4.45 -12.46
N MET A 223 5.71 -4.28 -12.96
CA MET A 223 5.09 -5.17 -13.96
C MET A 223 5.98 -5.33 -15.17
N ILE A 224 6.44 -4.22 -15.73
CA ILE A 224 7.34 -4.20 -16.89
C ILE A 224 8.68 -4.85 -16.51
N GLY A 225 9.28 -4.48 -15.39
CA GLY A 225 10.58 -5.04 -15.00
C GLY A 225 10.54 -6.57 -14.81
N ASP A 226 9.46 -7.12 -14.25
CA ASP A 226 9.31 -8.55 -14.03
C ASP A 226 9.01 -9.33 -15.32
N VAL A 227 8.23 -8.77 -16.26
CA VAL A 227 8.03 -9.38 -17.59
C VAL A 227 9.35 -9.45 -18.36
N TYR A 228 10.22 -8.47 -18.15
CA TYR A 228 11.53 -8.36 -18.78
C TYR A 228 12.68 -8.80 -17.85
N TRP A 229 12.44 -9.77 -16.96
CA TRP A 229 13.39 -10.21 -15.92
C TRP A 229 14.83 -10.45 -16.40
N ASN A 230 14.99 -11.15 -17.53
CA ASN A 230 16.31 -11.47 -18.12
C ASN A 230 16.78 -10.42 -19.17
N ARG A 231 16.24 -9.21 -19.13
CA ARG A 231 16.46 -8.16 -20.12
C ARG A 231 16.81 -6.84 -19.42
N PRO A 232 17.43 -5.88 -20.11
CA PRO A 232 17.84 -4.60 -19.51
C PRO A 232 16.69 -3.82 -18.85
N ALA A 233 15.44 -4.02 -19.32
CA ALA A 233 14.27 -3.37 -18.73
C ALA A 233 13.92 -3.84 -17.30
N HIS A 234 14.53 -4.92 -16.79
CA HIS A 234 14.40 -5.33 -15.37
C HIS A 234 14.80 -4.22 -14.38
N VAL A 235 15.65 -3.27 -14.80
CA VAL A 235 16.00 -2.09 -13.98
C VAL A 235 14.78 -1.27 -13.56
N LEU A 236 13.65 -1.35 -14.28
CA LEU A 236 12.41 -0.68 -13.90
C LEU A 236 11.81 -1.22 -12.59
N SER A 237 11.98 -2.51 -12.27
CA SER A 237 11.54 -3.06 -10.97
C SER A 237 12.30 -2.43 -9.80
N TRP A 238 13.53 -1.93 -10.03
CA TRP A 238 14.30 -1.20 -9.02
C TRP A 238 13.87 0.26 -8.83
N LEU A 239 12.97 0.78 -9.67
CA LEU A 239 12.34 2.10 -9.48
C LEU A 239 11.01 2.01 -8.72
N SER A 240 10.61 0.80 -8.31
CA SER A 240 9.31 0.53 -7.73
C SER A 240 9.43 0.10 -6.26
N PRO A 241 8.75 0.79 -5.33
CA PRO A 241 8.59 0.30 -3.96
C PRO A 241 8.10 -1.15 -3.85
N LEU A 242 7.15 -1.55 -4.71
CA LEU A 242 6.69 -2.94 -4.79
C LEU A 242 7.78 -3.89 -5.26
N GLY A 243 8.61 -3.46 -6.22
CA GLY A 243 9.73 -4.24 -6.74
C GLY A 243 10.82 -4.44 -5.69
N TRP A 244 11.13 -3.44 -4.85
CA TRP A 244 12.10 -3.60 -3.76
C TRP A 244 11.70 -4.71 -2.79
N GLY A 245 10.40 -4.83 -2.48
CA GLY A 245 9.88 -5.94 -1.68
C GLY A 245 10.14 -7.31 -2.31
N GLN A 246 10.00 -7.44 -3.63
CA GLN A 246 10.31 -8.68 -4.35
C GLN A 246 11.82 -8.99 -4.40
N GLN A 247 12.68 -7.96 -4.46
CA GLN A 247 14.13 -8.16 -4.50
C GLN A 247 14.72 -8.72 -3.19
N VAL A 248 13.95 -8.72 -2.09
CA VAL A 248 14.31 -9.44 -0.86
C VAL A 248 14.37 -10.95 -1.09
N ARG A 249 13.64 -11.47 -2.09
CA ARG A 249 13.58 -12.88 -2.49
C ARG A 249 13.49 -13.85 -1.30
N PRO A 250 12.40 -13.79 -0.52
CA PRO A 250 12.18 -14.74 0.55
C PRO A 250 12.23 -16.16 -0.02
N TYR A 251 12.94 -17.06 0.67
CA TYR A 251 13.10 -18.47 0.27
C TYR A 251 13.89 -18.70 -1.04
N ASP A 252 14.46 -17.65 -1.63
CA ASP A 252 15.35 -17.72 -2.80
C ASP A 252 16.59 -16.84 -2.53
N GLY A 253 17.61 -17.42 -1.90
CA GLY A 253 18.83 -16.70 -1.54
C GLY A 253 18.69 -15.70 -0.37
N ASN A 254 17.47 -15.32 0.04
CA ASN A 254 17.19 -14.51 1.23
C ASN A 254 17.99 -13.18 1.26
N HIS A 255 17.81 -12.35 0.24
CA HIS A 255 18.53 -11.10 0.02
C HIS A 255 18.13 -9.98 1.00
N ALA A 256 18.47 -10.15 2.28
CA ALA A 256 18.17 -9.19 3.35
C ALA A 256 18.70 -7.77 3.06
N TRP A 257 19.80 -7.65 2.31
CA TRP A 257 20.39 -6.37 1.94
C TRP A 257 19.43 -5.48 1.13
N ALA A 258 18.48 -6.07 0.38
CA ALA A 258 17.50 -5.32 -0.39
C ALA A 258 16.57 -4.46 0.49
N LEU A 259 16.43 -4.80 1.78
CA LEU A 259 15.66 -4.01 2.76
C LEU A 259 16.27 -2.63 3.05
N VAL A 260 17.56 -2.43 2.74
CA VAL A 260 18.20 -1.12 2.90
C VAL A 260 17.52 -0.07 2.02
N VAL A 261 17.09 -0.44 0.81
CA VAL A 261 16.46 0.49 -0.15
C VAL A 261 15.14 1.07 0.38
N PRO A 262 14.11 0.27 0.76
CA PRO A 262 12.86 0.82 1.28
C PRO A 262 13.07 1.58 2.60
N LEU A 263 14.01 1.17 3.46
CA LEU A 263 14.30 1.87 4.71
C LEU A 263 14.95 3.24 4.46
N ALA A 264 15.95 3.30 3.58
CA ALA A 264 16.59 4.56 3.20
C ALA A 264 15.61 5.49 2.50
N PHE A 265 14.78 4.96 1.60
CA PHE A 265 13.75 5.72 0.92
C PHE A 265 12.69 6.26 1.89
N PHE A 266 12.23 5.45 2.85
CA PHE A 266 11.32 5.91 3.91
C PHE A 266 11.94 7.03 4.74
N ALA A 267 13.19 6.88 5.19
CA ALA A 267 13.88 7.91 5.95
C ALA A 267 14.02 9.21 5.14
N ALA A 268 14.40 9.13 3.87
CA ALA A 268 14.54 10.27 2.98
C ALA A 268 13.20 11.00 2.74
N THR A 269 12.15 10.25 2.42
CA THR A 269 10.82 10.82 2.14
C THR A 269 10.15 11.40 3.39
N VAL A 270 10.29 10.76 4.55
CA VAL A 270 9.80 11.32 5.82
C VAL A 270 10.56 12.58 6.18
N THR A 271 11.89 12.60 6.04
CA THR A 271 12.71 13.80 6.25
C THR A 271 12.26 14.94 5.34
N LEU A 272 12.09 14.65 4.04
CA LEU A 272 11.56 15.61 3.07
C LEU A 272 10.18 16.13 3.49
N ALA A 273 9.27 15.25 3.94
CA ALA A 273 7.95 15.68 4.42
C ALA A 273 8.05 16.63 5.62
N PHE A 274 8.97 16.40 6.58
CA PHE A 274 9.15 17.32 7.70
C PHE A 274 9.78 18.66 7.29
N VAL A 275 10.71 18.65 6.33
CA VAL A 275 11.29 19.89 5.75
C VAL A 275 10.21 20.69 5.02
N LEU A 276 9.39 20.04 4.19
CA LEU A 276 8.27 20.70 3.52
C LEU A 276 7.27 21.26 4.55
N LEU A 277 7.00 20.53 5.63
CA LEU A 277 6.14 20.98 6.71
C LEU A 277 6.69 22.22 7.42
N SER A 278 8.01 22.37 7.60
CA SER A 278 8.57 23.58 8.25
C SER A 278 8.48 24.84 7.38
N HIS A 279 8.49 24.70 6.05
CA HIS A 279 8.42 25.83 5.12
C HIS A 279 7.00 26.23 4.70
N ARG A 280 6.00 25.40 4.98
CA ARG A 280 4.60 25.65 4.60
C ARG A 280 3.92 26.60 5.61
N ASP A 281 2.89 27.35 5.21
CA ASP A 281 1.95 27.98 6.14
C ASP A 281 0.70 27.10 6.32
N LEU A 282 0.05 27.13 7.49
CA LEU A 282 -1.17 26.35 7.76
C LEU A 282 -2.24 26.68 6.71
N GLY A 283 -2.82 25.65 6.07
CA GLY A 283 -3.86 25.80 5.05
C GLY A 283 -3.37 26.05 3.61
N ALA A 284 -2.16 26.59 3.40
CA ALA A 284 -1.65 26.87 2.05
C ALA A 284 -0.93 25.65 1.46
N GLY A 285 -1.53 24.95 0.49
CA GLY A 285 -0.78 23.98 -0.35
C GLY A 285 0.44 24.66 -0.99
N LEU A 286 1.56 23.95 -1.12
CA LEU A 286 2.72 24.47 -1.90
C LEU A 286 2.33 24.78 -3.34
N PHE A 287 1.31 24.10 -3.86
CA PHE A 287 0.59 24.50 -5.06
C PHE A 287 -0.62 25.35 -4.67
N ALA A 288 -0.56 26.63 -5.03
CA ALA A 288 -1.69 27.54 -4.90
C ALA A 288 -2.93 26.97 -5.62
N GLU A 289 -4.08 27.04 -4.96
CA GLU A 289 -5.34 26.75 -5.62
C GLU A 289 -5.52 27.78 -6.73
N ARG A 290 -5.59 27.33 -8.00
CA ARG A 290 -5.77 28.24 -9.14
C ARG A 290 -7.05 29.04 -8.91
N ALA A 291 -6.94 30.37 -8.80
CA ALA A 291 -8.09 31.25 -8.74
C ALA A 291 -9.02 30.91 -9.92
N GLY A 292 -10.24 30.48 -9.60
CA GLY A 292 -11.25 30.21 -10.61
C GLY A 292 -11.59 31.49 -11.37
N THR A 293 -11.97 31.36 -12.64
CA THR A 293 -12.41 32.52 -13.43
C THR A 293 -13.71 33.07 -12.84
N ALA A 294 -13.78 34.37 -12.56
CA ALA A 294 -14.94 35.05 -11.97
C ALA A 294 -16.25 34.82 -12.76
N HIS A 295 -16.15 34.48 -14.04
CA HIS A 295 -17.27 34.17 -14.90
C HIS A 295 -17.07 32.77 -15.48
N THR A 296 -17.99 31.86 -15.20
CA THR A 296 -18.04 30.56 -15.88
C THR A 296 -19.39 30.45 -16.58
N ARG A 297 -19.37 30.26 -17.91
CA ARG A 297 -20.57 29.90 -18.67
C ARG A 297 -20.82 28.40 -18.49
N MET A 298 -21.21 27.97 -17.31
CA MET A 298 -21.76 26.63 -17.12
C MET A 298 -23.27 26.70 -17.35
N GLY A 299 -23.67 26.56 -18.61
CA GLY A 299 -25.07 26.71 -19.02
C GLY A 299 -25.99 25.57 -18.57
N SER A 300 -25.49 24.52 -17.92
CA SER A 300 -26.31 23.40 -17.45
C SER A 300 -25.65 22.62 -16.30
N ALA A 301 -26.49 21.96 -15.48
CA ALA A 301 -26.04 21.03 -14.44
C ALA A 301 -25.22 19.87 -15.02
N ALA A 302 -25.52 19.43 -16.25
CA ALA A 302 -24.78 18.39 -16.95
C ALA A 302 -23.33 18.82 -17.28
N ALA A 303 -23.12 20.07 -17.70
CA ALA A 303 -21.78 20.60 -17.99
C ALA A 303 -20.92 20.69 -16.71
N LEU A 304 -21.53 21.05 -15.59
CA LEU A 304 -20.88 21.04 -14.28
C LEU A 304 -20.54 19.61 -13.84
N ALA A 305 -21.51 18.68 -13.91
CA ALA A 305 -21.31 17.28 -13.58
C ALA A 305 -20.18 16.65 -14.41
N TRP A 306 -20.17 16.88 -15.73
CA TRP A 306 -19.09 16.42 -16.60
C TRP A 306 -17.73 17.02 -16.20
N ARG A 307 -17.65 18.32 -15.90
CA ARG A 307 -16.39 18.94 -15.44
C ARG A 307 -15.86 18.34 -14.13
N LEU A 308 -16.74 18.03 -13.19
CA LEU A 308 -16.37 17.40 -11.91
C LEU A 308 -15.95 15.93 -12.08
N GLN A 309 -16.62 15.21 -12.98
CA GLN A 309 -16.49 13.76 -13.13
C GLN A 309 -15.49 13.35 -14.21
N ARG A 310 -15.17 14.20 -15.20
CA ARG A 310 -14.30 13.86 -16.34
C ARG A 310 -12.96 13.26 -15.94
N GLY A 311 -12.35 13.76 -14.86
CA GLY A 311 -11.08 13.23 -14.37
C GLY A 311 -11.23 11.80 -13.83
N SER A 312 -12.30 11.55 -13.08
CA SER A 312 -12.66 10.21 -12.62
C SER A 312 -12.97 9.29 -13.80
N PHE A 313 -13.76 9.76 -14.76
CA PHE A 313 -14.13 9.01 -15.96
C PHE A 313 -12.89 8.61 -16.78
N ILE A 314 -11.97 9.55 -17.06
CA ILE A 314 -10.72 9.26 -17.79
C ILE A 314 -9.85 8.27 -17.02
N ALA A 315 -9.73 8.43 -15.70
CA ALA A 315 -8.96 7.50 -14.87
C ALA A 315 -9.55 6.08 -14.90
N TRP A 316 -10.87 5.96 -14.78
CA TRP A 316 -11.58 4.68 -14.89
C TRP A 316 -11.43 4.06 -16.27
N LEU A 317 -11.61 4.86 -17.34
CA LEU A 317 -11.41 4.41 -18.71
C LEU A 317 -9.99 3.87 -18.92
N ALA A 318 -8.96 4.58 -18.45
CA ALA A 318 -7.58 4.14 -18.52
C ALA A 318 -7.36 2.83 -17.74
N CYS A 319 -7.91 2.71 -16.52
CA CYS A 319 -7.88 1.46 -15.76
C CYS A 319 -8.53 0.29 -16.51
N TYR A 320 -9.70 0.49 -17.12
CA TYR A 320 -10.38 -0.55 -17.89
C TYR A 320 -9.60 -0.94 -19.16
N VAL A 321 -9.01 0.02 -19.86
CA VAL A 321 -8.16 -0.25 -21.03
C VAL A 321 -6.93 -1.08 -20.64
N ILE A 322 -6.24 -0.70 -19.55
CA ILE A 322 -5.09 -1.45 -19.04
C ILE A 322 -5.51 -2.85 -18.61
N PHE A 323 -6.59 -2.98 -17.83
CA PHE A 323 -7.11 -4.27 -17.39
C PHE A 323 -7.53 -5.16 -18.56
N GLY A 324 -8.21 -4.59 -19.56
CA GLY A 324 -8.59 -5.30 -20.78
C GLY A 324 -7.37 -5.77 -21.58
N ALA A 325 -6.32 -4.96 -21.68
CA ALA A 325 -5.08 -5.36 -22.34
C ALA A 325 -4.38 -6.52 -21.59
N LEU A 326 -4.35 -6.48 -20.25
CA LEU A 326 -3.79 -7.56 -19.43
C LEU A 326 -4.62 -8.85 -19.55
N ALA A 327 -5.95 -8.76 -19.43
CA ALA A 327 -6.84 -9.89 -19.59
C ALA A 327 -6.77 -10.49 -21.01
N GLY A 328 -6.67 -9.64 -22.03
CA GLY A 328 -6.43 -10.05 -23.42
C GLY A 328 -5.12 -10.82 -23.58
N GLY A 329 -4.03 -10.33 -22.96
CA GLY A 329 -2.74 -11.03 -22.94
C GLY A 329 -2.79 -12.40 -22.22
N MET A 330 -3.65 -12.54 -21.21
CA MET A 330 -3.88 -13.82 -20.51
C MET A 330 -4.70 -14.81 -21.34
N SER A 331 -5.51 -14.35 -22.30
CA SER A 331 -6.39 -15.22 -23.08
C SER A 331 -5.62 -16.28 -23.90
N GLY A 332 -4.44 -15.93 -24.42
CA GLY A 332 -3.57 -16.88 -25.12
C GLY A 332 -3.00 -17.97 -24.20
N SER A 333 -2.63 -17.59 -22.97
CA SER A 333 -2.20 -18.56 -21.94
C SER A 333 -3.36 -19.46 -21.48
N MET A 334 -4.57 -18.93 -21.38
CA MET A 334 -5.77 -19.70 -21.03
C MET A 334 -6.12 -20.74 -22.10
N GLN A 335 -6.03 -20.38 -23.39
CA GLN A 335 -6.24 -21.32 -24.49
C GLN A 335 -5.25 -22.49 -24.45
N GLY A 336 -3.97 -22.23 -24.14
CA GLY A 336 -2.97 -23.28 -23.96
C GLY A 336 -3.24 -24.22 -22.78
N MET A 337 -3.77 -23.68 -21.68
CA MET A 337 -4.09 -24.44 -20.45
C MET A 337 -5.37 -25.27 -20.58
N ILE A 338 -6.37 -24.76 -21.30
CA ILE A 338 -7.64 -25.45 -21.58
C ILE A 338 -7.41 -26.71 -22.42
N ASN A 339 -6.43 -26.69 -23.32
CA ASN A 339 -6.23 -27.78 -24.28
C ASN A 339 -5.50 -29.02 -23.74
N ALA A 340 -4.83 -28.94 -22.58
CA ALA A 340 -4.08 -30.09 -22.01
C ALA A 340 -4.63 -30.54 -20.65
N ASP A 341 -4.95 -29.62 -19.74
CA ASP A 341 -5.33 -29.94 -18.34
C ASP A 341 -6.67 -29.33 -17.89
N GLY A 342 -7.21 -28.36 -18.64
CA GLY A 342 -8.42 -27.63 -18.27
C GLY A 342 -9.68 -28.49 -18.21
N GLU A 343 -9.82 -29.49 -19.08
CA GLU A 343 -10.96 -30.42 -19.03
C GLU A 343 -10.99 -31.25 -17.74
N ALA A 344 -9.82 -31.72 -17.27
CA ALA A 344 -9.71 -32.53 -16.07
C ALA A 344 -10.02 -31.70 -14.81
N MET A 345 -9.53 -30.46 -14.75
CA MET A 345 -9.78 -29.54 -13.64
C MET A 345 -11.25 -29.06 -13.60
N LEU A 346 -11.87 -28.81 -14.77
CA LEU A 346 -13.29 -28.46 -14.88
C LEU A 346 -14.20 -29.61 -14.45
N ARG A 347 -13.84 -30.86 -14.77
CA ARG A 347 -14.53 -32.06 -14.27
C ARG A 347 -14.39 -32.22 -12.75
N ALA A 348 -13.20 -31.95 -12.18
CA ALA A 348 -12.95 -32.01 -10.74
C ALA A 348 -13.70 -30.92 -9.94
N MET A 349 -13.98 -29.76 -10.56
CA MET A 349 -14.76 -28.66 -9.96
C MET A 349 -16.28 -28.83 -10.10
N GLY A 350 -16.76 -29.99 -10.55
CA GLY A 350 -18.20 -30.28 -10.65
C GLY A 350 -18.84 -29.88 -11.98
N GLY A 351 -18.04 -29.67 -13.04
CA GLY A 351 -18.53 -29.49 -14.40
C GLY A 351 -19.22 -30.76 -14.90
N VAL A 352 -20.54 -30.83 -14.73
CA VAL A 352 -21.37 -31.92 -15.28
C VAL A 352 -21.31 -31.82 -16.80
N GLY A 353 -20.85 -32.89 -17.44
CA GLY A 353 -20.55 -32.92 -18.86
C GLY A 353 -21.71 -32.49 -19.76
N SER A 354 -21.39 -31.66 -20.75
CA SER A 354 -22.12 -31.60 -22.01
C SER A 354 -21.14 -31.30 -23.15
N THR A 355 -20.25 -32.24 -23.45
CA THR A 355 -19.63 -32.29 -24.77
C THR A 355 -20.65 -32.93 -25.71
N THR A 356 -21.59 -32.13 -26.21
CA THR A 356 -22.36 -32.50 -27.39
C THR A 356 -21.38 -32.49 -28.56
N SER A 357 -20.95 -33.69 -28.96
CA SER A 357 -20.29 -33.90 -30.24
C SER A 357 -21.28 -33.55 -31.35
N THR A 358 -21.14 -32.37 -31.95
CA THR A 358 -21.73 -32.13 -33.28
C THR A 358 -20.68 -32.45 -34.32
N SER A 359 -20.70 -33.70 -34.76
CA SER A 359 -20.24 -34.08 -36.09
C SER A 359 -21.10 -33.39 -37.13
N ARG A 360 -20.50 -32.57 -37.99
CA ARG A 360 -20.85 -32.42 -39.40
C ARG A 360 -19.63 -31.95 -40.18
#